data_AF-A0A9P5DTP7-F1
#
_entry.id   AF-A0A9P5DTP7-F1
#
_cell.length_a   1.000
_cell.length_b   1.000
_cell.length_c   1.000
_cell.angle_alpha   90.00
_cell.angle_beta   90.00
_cell.angle_gamma   90.00
#
_symmetry.space_group_name_H-M   'P 1'
#
loop_
_entity.id
_entity.type
_entity.pdbx_description
1 polymer ?
#
loop_
_entity_poly.entity_id
_entity_poly.type
_entity_poly.pdbx_seq_one_letter_code
_entity_poly.pdbx_strand_id
1 'polypeptide(L)'
;MAIRDWPRLMQQAFDHFKPGAYFQLSGSVPDFKSDDGTLPPDPAYIEMGKTYFEMSQRIGCSGWEPTRWKEHSQNAGFKDVVEQVLKVPTNPWPKDRHLKEIGAFELPHFRDIIGNAFARG
;
A
#
# COMPACT_ATOMS: atom_id res chain seq x y z
N MET A 1 3.66 -6.38 -7.52
CA MET A 1 3.82 -7.77 -7.06
C MET A 1 5.13 -8.37 -7.59
N ALA A 2 6.28 -7.94 -7.05
CA ALA A 2 7.60 -8.33 -7.58
C ALA A 2 8.42 -9.22 -6.62
N ILE A 3 8.14 -9.18 -5.32
CA ILE A 3 8.93 -9.84 -4.28
C ILE A 3 8.11 -10.93 -3.60
N ARG A 4 8.61 -12.17 -3.60
CA ARG A 4 7.94 -13.35 -3.02
C ARG A 4 8.42 -13.67 -1.61
N ASP A 5 9.67 -13.34 -1.31
CA ASP A 5 10.35 -13.66 -0.05
C ASP A 5 10.92 -12.37 0.55
N TRP A 6 10.09 -11.69 1.34
CA TRP A 6 10.45 -10.46 2.03
C TRP A 6 11.48 -10.65 3.14
N PRO A 7 11.39 -11.70 4.00
CA PRO A 7 12.45 -11.98 4.97
C PRO A 7 13.84 -12.09 4.33
N ARG A 8 13.95 -12.83 3.22
CA ARG A 8 15.21 -12.93 2.48
C ARG A 8 15.66 -11.58 1.93
N LEU A 9 14.76 -10.79 1.34
CA LEU A 9 15.10 -9.47 0.82
C LEU A 9 15.62 -8.54 1.92
N MET A 10 14.98 -8.54 3.09
CA MET A 10 15.43 -7.72 4.22
C MET A 10 16.79 -8.17 4.74
N GLN A 11 17.03 -9.48 4.83
CA GLN A 11 18.35 -9.99 5.22
C GLN A 11 19.43 -9.58 4.22
N GLN A 12 19.16 -9.75 2.92
CA GLN A 12 20.08 -9.33 1.88
C GLN A 12 20.36 -7.83 1.93
N ALA A 13 19.33 -7.01 2.15
CA ALA A 13 19.50 -5.58 2.30
C ALA A 13 20.42 -5.27 3.49
N PHE A 14 20.16 -5.87 4.66
CA PHE A 14 20.96 -5.68 5.87
C PHE A 14 22.43 -6.06 5.65
N ASP A 15 22.71 -7.21 5.04
CA ASP A 15 24.07 -7.73 4.82
C ASP A 15 24.92 -6.85 3.90
N HIS A 16 24.29 -6.08 3.00
CA HIS A 16 24.97 -5.24 2.02
C HIS A 16 25.03 -3.76 2.40
N PHE A 17 24.27 -3.33 3.41
CA PHE A 17 24.33 -1.95 3.88
C PHE A 17 25.59 -1.69 4.68
N LYS A 18 26.19 -0.51 4.47
CA LYS A 18 27.28 -0.03 5.31
C LYS A 18 26.76 0.29 6.72
N PRO A 19 27.57 0.12 7.77
CA PRO A 19 27.21 0.56 9.11
C PRO A 19 26.78 2.04 9.11
N GLY A 20 25.61 2.33 9.68
CA GLY A 20 25.03 3.68 9.75
C GLY A 20 24.21 4.12 8.53
N ALA A 21 24.03 3.26 7.51
CA ALA A 21 23.13 3.56 6.40
C ALA A 21 21.65 3.47 6.82
N TYR A 22 20.79 4.18 6.09
CA TYR A 22 19.35 4.13 6.24
C TYR A 22 18.71 3.37 5.08
N PHE A 23 17.68 2.58 5.41
CA PHE A 23 16.84 1.87 4.45
C PHE A 23 15.40 2.35 4.60
N GLN A 24 14.77 2.71 3.48
CA GLN A 24 13.39 3.17 3.46
C GLN A 24 12.59 2.37 2.45
N LEU A 25 11.39 1.94 2.88
CA LEU A 25 10.38 1.36 2.03
C LEU A 25 9.12 2.23 2.08
N SER A 26 8.48 2.37 0.94
CA SER A 26 7.21 3.07 0.80
C SER A 26 6.31 2.31 -0.16
N GLY A 27 5.04 2.17 0.19
CA GLY A 27 4.06 1.50 -0.65
C GLY A 27 2.65 1.83 -0.22
N SER A 28 1.73 1.73 -1.18
CA SER A 28 0.29 1.83 -0.94
C SER A 28 -0.31 0.44 -0.82
N VAL A 29 -1.21 0.28 0.15
CA VAL A 29 -2.04 -0.92 0.28
C VAL A 29 -3.44 -0.55 -0.26
N PRO A 30 -3.94 -1.21 -1.33
CA PRO A 30 -5.24 -0.88 -1.94
C PRO A 30 -6.41 -1.44 -1.11
N ASP A 31 -6.42 -1.12 0.18
CA ASP A 31 -7.46 -1.45 1.15
C ASP A 31 -8.38 -0.23 1.32
N PHE A 32 -9.39 -0.13 0.44
CA PHE A 32 -10.31 1.01 0.39
C PHE A 32 -11.27 1.02 1.58
N LYS A 33 -11.34 2.15 2.29
CA LYS A 33 -12.18 2.36 3.47
C LYS A 33 -12.91 3.70 3.41
N SER A 34 -13.97 3.82 4.21
CA SER A 34 -14.64 5.10 4.48
C SER A 34 -14.50 5.47 5.94
N ASP A 35 -14.26 6.75 6.22
CA ASP A 35 -14.20 7.27 7.58
C ASP A 35 -15.60 7.55 8.18
N ASP A 36 -16.63 7.64 7.33
CA ASP A 36 -18.01 8.03 7.69
C ASP A 36 -19.05 6.91 7.51
N GLY A 37 -18.60 5.70 7.13
CA GLY A 37 -19.48 4.56 6.90
C GLY A 37 -20.41 4.67 5.70
N THR A 38 -20.23 5.67 4.82
CA THR A 38 -21.05 5.85 3.60
C THR A 38 -20.70 4.88 2.49
N LEU A 39 -19.73 4.00 2.72
CA LEU A 39 -19.34 2.98 1.74
C LEU A 39 -20.52 2.03 1.50
N PRO A 40 -21.01 1.90 0.26
CA PRO A 40 -21.97 0.86 -0.06
C PRO A 40 -21.40 -0.53 0.27
N PRO A 41 -22.24 -1.54 0.51
CA PRO A 41 -21.78 -2.89 0.81
C PRO A 41 -21.08 -3.58 -0.37
N ASP A 42 -21.37 -3.16 -1.61
CA ASP A 42 -20.81 -3.77 -2.82
C ASP A 42 -20.36 -2.73 -3.88
N PRO A 43 -19.37 -1.88 -3.58
CA PRO A 43 -18.80 -0.99 -4.55
C PRO A 43 -17.72 -1.71 -5.37
N ALA A 44 -17.71 -1.46 -6.67
CA ALA A 44 -16.76 -2.06 -7.60
C ALA A 44 -15.27 -1.90 -7.19
N TYR A 45 -14.91 -0.85 -6.45
CA TYR A 45 -13.55 -0.66 -5.93
C TYR A 45 -13.20 -1.54 -4.73
N ILE A 46 -14.17 -1.93 -3.88
CA ILE A 46 -13.91 -2.94 -2.82
C ILE A 46 -13.69 -4.30 -3.47
N GLU A 47 -14.52 -4.64 -4.46
CA GLU A 47 -14.36 -5.89 -5.22
C GLU A 47 -12.98 -5.93 -5.87
N MET A 48 -12.58 -4.86 -6.56
CA MET A 48 -11.24 -4.74 -7.15
C MET A 48 -10.11 -4.98 -6.11
N GLY A 49 -10.22 -4.38 -4.93
CA GLY A 49 -9.27 -4.59 -3.83
C GLY A 49 -9.24 -6.05 -3.35
N LYS A 50 -10.41 -6.65 -3.12
CA LYS A 50 -10.53 -8.07 -2.73
C LYS A 50 -9.90 -8.99 -3.77
N THR A 51 -10.26 -8.82 -5.03
CA THR A 51 -9.72 -9.59 -6.16
C THR A 51 -8.20 -9.43 -6.25
N TYR A 52 -7.68 -8.21 -6.08
CA TYR A 52 -6.23 -7.96 -6.04
C TYR A 52 -5.57 -8.78 -4.93
N PHE A 53 -6.08 -8.74 -3.70
CA PHE A 53 -5.50 -9.49 -2.59
C PHE A 53 -5.59 -11.00 -2.79
N GLU A 54 -6.72 -11.53 -3.26
CA GLU A 54 -6.88 -12.94 -3.58
C GLU A 54 -5.89 -13.41 -4.65
N MET A 55 -5.77 -12.66 -5.76
CA MET A 55 -4.81 -12.96 -6.81
C MET A 55 -3.37 -12.91 -6.29
N SER A 56 -3.04 -11.88 -5.50
CA SER A 56 -1.70 -11.68 -4.93
C SER A 56 -1.28 -12.86 -4.05
N GLN A 57 -2.21 -13.40 -3.26
CA GLN A 57 -1.96 -14.58 -2.43
C GLN A 57 -1.77 -15.83 -3.28
N ARG A 58 -2.63 -16.06 -4.28
CA ARG A 58 -2.53 -17.23 -5.17
C ARG A 58 -1.23 -17.28 -5.94
N ILE A 59 -0.73 -16.12 -6.40
CA ILE A 59 0.54 -16.07 -7.10
C ILE A 59 1.73 -16.18 -6.14
N GLY A 60 1.56 -16.16 -4.82
CA GLY A 60 2.66 -16.21 -3.85
C GLY A 60 3.43 -14.90 -3.72
N CYS A 61 2.77 -13.76 -3.96
CA CYS A 61 3.31 -12.41 -3.75
C CYS A 61 2.25 -11.57 -3.07
N SER A 62 2.11 -11.73 -1.75
CA SER A 62 1.04 -11.11 -0.97
C SER A 62 1.04 -9.58 -1.11
N GLY A 63 -0.12 -9.01 -1.43
CA GLY A 63 -0.35 -7.57 -1.46
C GLY A 63 -0.34 -6.94 -0.06
N TRP A 64 -0.39 -7.76 1.00
CA TRP A 64 -0.37 -7.32 2.40
C TRP A 64 1.03 -7.14 2.97
N GLU A 65 2.08 -7.47 2.23
CA GLU A 65 3.46 -7.39 2.74
C GLU A 65 3.89 -6.01 3.27
N PRO A 66 3.38 -4.87 2.75
CA PRO A 66 3.69 -3.56 3.34
C PRO A 66 3.33 -3.44 4.82
N THR A 67 2.32 -4.16 5.32
CA THR A 67 1.95 -4.14 6.75
C THR A 67 2.89 -4.95 7.64
N ARG A 68 3.81 -5.70 7.04
CA ARG A 68 4.79 -6.56 7.73
C ARG A 68 6.23 -6.08 7.57
N TRP A 69 6.47 -5.03 6.79
CA TRP A 69 7.84 -4.53 6.55
C TRP A 69 8.58 -4.14 7.83
N LYS A 70 7.88 -3.59 8.81
CA LYS A 70 8.47 -3.27 10.12
C LYS A 70 9.01 -4.52 10.81
N GLU A 71 8.19 -5.56 10.90
CA GLU A 71 8.56 -6.84 11.49
C GLU A 71 9.73 -7.48 10.72
N HIS A 72 9.63 -7.55 9.39
CA HIS A 72 10.69 -8.13 8.55
C HIS A 72 12.02 -7.38 8.72
N SER A 73 11.99 -6.05 8.84
CA SER A 73 13.19 -5.23 9.04
C SER A 73 13.80 -5.46 10.43
N GLN A 74 12.98 -5.56 11.47
CA GLN A 74 13.45 -5.86 12.83
C GLN A 74 14.08 -7.25 12.90
N ASN A 75 13.46 -8.25 12.28
CA ASN A 75 13.97 -9.63 12.25
C ASN A 75 15.30 -9.75 11.49
N ALA A 76 15.53 -8.94 10.46
CA ALA A 76 16.81 -8.91 9.73
C ALA A 76 17.95 -8.22 10.51
N GLY A 77 17.65 -7.47 11.57
CA GLY A 77 18.64 -6.82 12.43
C GLY A 77 18.74 -5.30 12.28
N PHE A 78 17.87 -4.67 11.49
CA PHE A 78 17.80 -3.20 11.44
C PHE A 78 17.41 -2.62 12.80
N LYS A 79 18.05 -1.51 13.17
CA LYS A 79 17.78 -0.76 14.40
C LYS A 79 16.95 0.48 14.09
N ASP A 80 16.28 1.01 15.13
CA ASP A 80 15.49 2.25 15.05
C ASP A 80 14.41 2.24 13.94
N VAL A 81 13.75 1.08 13.78
CA VAL A 81 12.74 0.88 12.72
C VAL A 81 11.49 1.71 13.01
N VAL A 82 11.23 2.70 12.16
CA VAL A 82 10.03 3.57 12.20
C VAL A 82 9.05 3.16 11.10
N GLU A 83 7.77 3.07 11.45
CA GLU A 83 6.68 2.86 10.51
C GLU A 83 5.75 4.07 10.54
N GLN A 84 5.36 4.53 9.35
CA GLN A 84 4.40 5.63 9.18
C GLN A 84 3.29 5.17 8.26
N VAL A 85 2.07 5.09 8.80
CA VAL A 85 0.86 4.79 8.03
C VAL A 85 0.15 6.10 7.73
N LEU A 86 0.08 6.44 6.44
CA LEU A 86 -0.53 7.69 5.98
C LEU A 86 -1.89 7.40 5.35
N LYS A 87 -2.87 8.24 5.66
CA LYS A 87 -4.17 8.23 4.98
C LYS A 87 -4.03 8.92 3.62
N VAL A 88 -4.46 8.24 2.56
CA VAL A 88 -4.50 8.80 1.21
C VAL A 88 -5.97 8.91 0.77
N PRO A 89 -6.55 10.12 0.75
CA PRO A 89 -7.91 10.31 0.26
C PRO A 89 -8.00 10.08 -1.25
N THR A 90 -9.05 9.42 -1.72
CA THR A 90 -9.29 9.20 -3.16
C THR A 90 -9.91 10.41 -3.86
N ASN A 91 -10.35 11.41 -3.09
CA ASN A 91 -10.96 12.64 -3.61
C ASN A 91 -10.73 13.81 -2.62
N PRO A 92 -10.94 15.07 -3.04
CA PRO A 92 -10.66 16.26 -2.22
C PRO A 92 -11.73 16.60 -1.15
N TRP A 93 -12.53 15.62 -0.70
CA TRP A 93 -13.54 15.79 0.36
C TRP A 93 -13.00 16.20 1.75
N PRO A 94 -11.78 15.84 2.18
CA PRO A 94 -11.34 16.15 3.54
C PRO A 94 -11.37 17.65 3.83
N LYS A 95 -11.72 18.01 5.07
CA LYS A 95 -11.70 19.42 5.51
C LYS A 95 -10.27 19.94 5.70
N ASP A 96 -9.38 19.07 6.15
CA ASP A 96 -7.97 19.38 6.31
C ASP A 96 -7.36 19.78 4.95
N ARG A 97 -6.61 20.90 4.94
CA ARG A 97 -6.08 21.46 3.70
C ARG A 97 -5.06 20.53 3.04
N HIS A 98 -4.20 19.89 3.83
CA HIS A 98 -3.16 19.02 3.30
C HIS A 98 -3.76 17.74 2.70
N LEU A 99 -4.70 17.10 3.41
CA LEU A 99 -5.41 15.93 2.90
C LEU A 99 -6.27 16.25 1.67
N LYS A 100 -6.86 17.46 1.60
CA LYS A 100 -7.59 17.92 0.43
C LYS A 100 -6.69 18.05 -0.81
N GLU A 101 -5.49 18.60 -0.64
CA GLU A 101 -4.49 18.71 -1.71
C GLU A 101 -4.07 17.31 -2.19
N ILE A 102 -3.76 16.37 -1.28
CA ILE A 102 -3.46 14.97 -1.62
C ILE A 102 -4.62 14.34 -2.41
N GLY A 103 -5.85 14.48 -1.91
CA GLY A 103 -7.02 13.92 -2.58
C GLY A 103 -7.31 14.54 -3.95
N ALA A 104 -6.92 15.79 -4.18
CA ALA A 104 -7.01 16.43 -5.49
C ALA A 104 -6.01 15.83 -6.49
N PHE A 105 -4.80 15.50 -6.03
CA PHE A 105 -3.80 14.81 -6.86
C PHE A 105 -4.15 13.35 -7.12
N GLU A 106 -4.75 12.66 -6.14
CA GLU A 106 -5.07 11.24 -6.29
C GLU A 106 -6.35 10.97 -7.09
N LEU A 107 -7.31 11.90 -7.09
CA LEU A 107 -8.54 11.78 -7.86
C LEU A 107 -8.35 11.44 -9.36
N PRO A 108 -7.51 12.14 -10.14
CA PRO A 108 -7.28 11.77 -11.54
C PRO A 108 -6.64 10.39 -11.65
N HIS A 109 -5.67 10.06 -10.79
CA HIS A 109 -5.00 8.76 -10.78
C HIS A 109 -6.00 7.62 -10.53
N PHE A 110 -6.86 7.80 -9.52
CA PHE A 110 -7.90 6.86 -9.15
C PHE A 110 -8.95 6.69 -10.27
N ARG A 111 -9.35 7.78 -10.93
CA ARG A 111 -10.26 7.74 -12.07
C ARG A 111 -9.67 6.98 -13.26
N ASP A 112 -8.39 7.16 -13.55
CA ASP A 112 -7.70 6.46 -14.63
C ASP A 112 -7.61 4.97 -14.34
N ILE A 113 -7.29 4.58 -13.10
CA ILE A 113 -7.25 3.17 -12.68
C ILE A 113 -8.62 2.52 -12.88
N ILE A 114 -9.69 3.16 -12.38
CA ILE A 114 -11.06 2.67 -12.52
C ILE A 114 -11.45 2.62 -14.00
N GLY A 115 -11.26 3.70 -14.75
CA GLY A 115 -11.60 3.78 -16.16
C GLY A 115 -10.95 2.66 -16.96
N ASN A 116 -9.66 2.39 -16.74
CA ASN A 116 -8.93 1.34 -17.46
C ASN A 116 -9.28 -0.09 -16.99
N ALA A 117 -9.64 -0.27 -15.72
CA ALA A 117 -10.06 -1.57 -15.19
C ALA A 117 -11.42 -2.00 -15.74
N PHE A 118 -12.37 -1.07 -15.88
CA PHE A 118 -13.74 -1.37 -16.33
C PHE A 118 -13.96 -1.18 -17.84
N ALA A 119 -13.12 -0.42 -18.56
CA ALA A 119 -13.24 -0.26 -20.01
C ALA A 119 -12.79 -1.49 -20.84
N ARG A 120 -12.34 -2.57 -20.19
CA ARG A 120 -11.96 -3.84 -20.84
C ARG A 120 -13.02 -4.95 -20.69
N GLY A 121 -14.23 -4.60 -20.25
CA GLY A 121 -15.40 -5.48 -20.25
C GLY A 121 -16.17 -5.42 -21.55
#